data_AF-A0A958LR61-F1
#
_entry.id   AF-A0A958LR61-F1
#
_cell.length_a   1.000
_cell.length_b   1.000
_cell.length_c   1.000
_cell.angle_alpha   90.00
_cell.angle_beta   90.00
_cell.angle_gamma   90.00
#
_symmetry.space_group_name_H-M   'P 1'
#
loop_
_entity.id
_entity.type
_entity.pdbx_description
1 polymer ?
#
loop_
_entity_poly.entity_id
_entity_poly.type
_entity_poly.pdbx_seq_one_letter_code
_entity_poly.pdbx_strand_id
1 'polypeptide(L)'
;MNFDDMMKELRTEYLDSLPAKLRDLEKSLSQEDVDCLREDFHKLKGTGKTYGFPEISELGEVVERLLIQKPHSYAEVIPNAIGILRDIHRERSASRDFDLSEDGRFRSIRSLNL
;
A
#
# COMPACT_ATOMS: atom_id res chain seq x y z
N MET A 1 -10.60 28.94 3.19
CA MET A 1 -10.04 27.63 2.85
C MET A 1 -10.19 27.46 1.35
N ASN A 2 -9.09 27.37 0.62
CA ASN A 2 -9.12 27.12 -0.82
C ASN A 2 -9.00 25.60 -1.09
N PHE A 3 -9.11 25.20 -2.36
CA PHE A 3 -9.02 23.80 -2.76
C PHE A 3 -7.67 23.17 -2.39
N ASP A 4 -6.57 23.91 -2.51
CA ASP A 4 -5.22 23.41 -2.20
C ASP A 4 -5.04 23.12 -0.71
N ASP A 5 -5.59 23.96 0.17
CA ASP A 5 -5.59 23.76 1.62
C ASP A 5 -6.38 22.50 1.99
N MET A 6 -7.56 22.31 1.38
CA MET A 6 -8.38 21.12 1.57
C MET A 6 -7.66 19.84 1.12
N MET A 7 -6.98 19.86 -0.03
CA MET A 7 -6.23 18.70 -0.50
C MET A 7 -5.02 18.37 0.37
N LYS A 8 -4.39 19.38 0.99
CA LYS A 8 -3.30 19.17 1.96
C LYS A 8 -3.79 18.53 3.26
N GLU A 9 -4.94 18.96 3.77
CA GLU A 9 -5.56 18.34 4.95
C GLU A 9 -5.91 16.88 4.68
N LEU A 10 -6.59 16.60 3.57
CA LEU A 10 -6.94 15.23 3.18
C LEU A 10 -5.71 14.32 2.98
N ARG A 11 -4.60 14.87 2.45
CA ARG A 11 -3.31 14.15 2.35
C ARG A 11 -2.77 13.77 3.71
N THR A 12 -2.82 14.71 4.65
CA THR A 12 -2.33 14.52 6.02
C THR A 12 -3.16 13.45 6.72
N GLU A 13 -4.49 13.58 6.66
CA GLU A 13 -5.41 12.58 7.22
C GLU A 13 -5.19 11.18 6.64
N TYR A 14 -4.95 11.08 5.33
CA TYR A 14 -4.67 9.81 4.69
C TYR A 14 -3.39 9.17 5.24
N LEU A 15 -2.30 9.94 5.36
CA LEU A 15 -1.04 9.45 5.95
C LEU A 15 -1.23 9.05 7.41
N ASP A 16 -1.93 9.85 8.21
CA ASP A 16 -2.19 9.57 9.62
C ASP A 16 -3.05 8.30 9.80
N SER A 17 -3.87 7.96 8.81
CA SER A 17 -4.65 6.72 8.80
C SER A 17 -3.84 5.47 8.43
N LEU A 18 -2.71 5.64 7.74
CA LEU A 18 -1.94 4.53 7.18
C LEU A 18 -1.37 3.56 8.23
N PRO A 19 -0.89 4.02 9.41
CA PRO A 19 -0.51 3.13 10.50
C PRO A 19 -1.63 2.21 10.99
N ALA A 20 -2.89 2.67 10.96
CA ALA A 20 -4.02 1.82 11.32
C ALA A 20 -4.26 0.72 10.27
N LYS A 21 -4.24 1.10 8.99
CA LYS A 21 -4.36 0.16 7.86
C LYS A 21 -3.24 -0.89 7.87
N LEU A 22 -2.02 -0.51 8.25
CA LEU A 22 -0.91 -1.45 8.38
C LEU A 22 -1.17 -2.51 9.47
N ARG A 23 -1.74 -2.11 10.61
CA ARG A 23 -2.11 -3.06 11.67
C ARG A 23 -3.24 -4.00 11.22
N ASP A 24 -4.20 -3.48 10.44
CA ASP A 24 -5.27 -4.30 9.89
C ASP A 24 -4.72 -5.35 8.90
N LEU A 25 -3.80 -4.95 8.01
CA LEU A 25 -3.09 -5.86 7.11
C LEU A 25 -2.28 -6.94 7.86
N GLU A 26 -1.54 -6.55 8.90
CA GLU A 26 -0.78 -7.49 9.74
C GLU A 26 -1.71 -8.49 10.44
N LYS A 27 -2.87 -8.01 10.91
CA LYS A 27 -3.90 -8.85 11.51
C LYS A 27 -4.47 -9.83 10.49
N SER A 28 -4.91 -9.37 9.32
CA SER A 28 -5.44 -10.24 8.26
C SER A 28 -4.43 -11.28 7.80
N LEU A 29 -3.15 -10.91 7.71
CA LEU A 29 -2.06 -11.86 7.43
C LEU A 29 -1.95 -12.93 8.52
N SER A 30 -1.98 -12.54 9.80
CA SER A 30 -1.90 -13.48 10.93
C SER A 30 -3.08 -14.45 11.02
N GLN A 31 -4.24 -14.05 10.48
CA GLN A 31 -5.45 -14.85 10.42
C GLN A 31 -5.55 -15.67 9.12
N GLU A 32 -4.57 -15.57 8.23
CA GLU A 32 -4.57 -16.16 6.89
C GLU A 32 -5.83 -15.77 6.07
N ASP A 33 -6.37 -14.57 6.33
CA ASP A 33 -7.59 -14.08 5.70
C ASP A 33 -7.26 -13.38 4.37
N VAL A 34 -7.14 -14.20 3.32
CA VAL A 34 -6.78 -13.77 1.96
C VAL A 34 -7.81 -12.80 1.38
N ASP A 35 -9.09 -12.98 1.68
CA ASP A 35 -10.16 -12.11 1.18
C ASP A 35 -10.05 -10.72 1.80
N CYS A 36 -9.84 -10.63 3.12
CA CYS A 36 -9.59 -9.35 3.77
C CYS A 36 -8.32 -8.68 3.23
N LEU A 37 -7.22 -9.42 3.07
CA LEU A 37 -5.98 -8.89 2.49
C LEU A 37 -6.24 -8.29 1.09
N ARG A 38 -6.95 -9.02 0.23
CA ARG A 38 -7.29 -8.56 -1.12
C ARG A 38 -8.13 -7.27 -1.07
N GLU A 39 -9.12 -7.20 -0.19
CA GLU A 39 -9.95 -6.01 -0.04
C GLU A 39 -9.17 -4.80 0.48
N ASP A 40 -8.22 -5.00 1.39
CA ASP A 40 -7.39 -3.92 1.90
C ASP A 40 -6.44 -3.37 0.83
N PHE A 41 -5.80 -4.25 0.05
CA PHE A 41 -4.99 -3.82 -1.10
C PHE A 41 -5.84 -3.17 -2.21
N HIS A 42 -7.08 -3.62 -2.42
CA HIS A 42 -8.03 -2.97 -3.32
C HIS A 42 -8.36 -1.53 -2.87
N LYS A 43 -8.60 -1.32 -1.58
CA LYS A 43 -8.84 0.03 -1.01
C LYS A 43 -7.60 0.91 -1.14
N LEU A 44 -6.40 0.38 -0.88
CA LEU A 44 -5.14 1.11 -1.06
C LEU A 44 -4.95 1.53 -2.52
N LYS A 45 -5.21 0.62 -3.47
CA LYS A 45 -5.22 0.91 -4.91
C LYS A 45 -6.13 2.11 -5.23
N GLY A 46 -7.37 2.10 -4.74
CA GLY A 46 -8.35 3.15 -5.05
C GLY A 46 -8.07 4.50 -4.38
N THR A 47 -7.42 4.50 -3.22
CA THR A 47 -7.26 5.71 -2.40
C THR A 47 -5.93 6.42 -2.61
N GLY A 48 -4.82 5.71 -2.83
CA GLY A 48 -3.48 6.31 -2.92
C GLY A 48 -3.40 7.49 -3.89
N LYS A 49 -3.75 7.27 -5.16
CA LYS A 49 -3.72 8.27 -6.24
C LYS A 49 -4.71 9.42 -6.00
N THR A 50 -5.88 9.12 -5.42
CA THR A 50 -6.89 10.13 -5.06
C THR A 50 -6.33 11.15 -4.06
N TYR A 51 -5.56 10.67 -3.09
CA TYR A 51 -4.91 11.55 -2.10
C TYR A 51 -3.54 12.06 -2.56
N GLY A 52 -2.97 11.58 -3.67
CA GLY A 52 -1.70 12.07 -4.21
C GLY A 52 -0.47 11.24 -3.82
N PHE A 53 -0.68 9.96 -3.48
CA PHE A 53 0.35 8.97 -3.20
C PHE A 53 0.27 7.84 -4.27
N PRO A 54 0.69 8.11 -5.51
CA PRO A 54 0.58 7.14 -6.61
C PRO A 54 1.29 5.82 -6.32
N GLU A 55 2.39 5.84 -5.56
CA GLU A 55 3.12 4.65 -5.16
C GLU A 55 2.29 3.69 -4.29
N ILE A 56 1.39 4.21 -3.45
CA ILE A 56 0.48 3.37 -2.66
C ILE A 56 -0.55 2.69 -3.57
N SER A 57 -1.03 3.42 -4.58
CA SER A 57 -1.95 2.86 -5.56
C SER A 57 -1.30 1.76 -6.40
N GLU A 58 -0.08 2.00 -6.86
CA GLU A 58 0.66 1.03 -7.68
C GLU A 58 0.97 -0.25 -6.89
N LEU A 59 1.46 -0.13 -5.65
CA LEU A 59 1.68 -1.28 -4.79
C LEU A 59 0.37 -2.05 -4.54
N GLY A 60 -0.72 -1.33 -4.26
CA GLY A 60 -2.05 -1.91 -4.08
C GLY A 60 -2.51 -2.74 -5.28
N GLU A 61 -2.35 -2.20 -6.49
CA GLU A 61 -2.72 -2.90 -7.72
C GLU A 61 -1.92 -4.20 -7.92
N VAL A 62 -0.60 -4.13 -7.75
CA VAL A 62 0.29 -5.27 -7.99
C VAL A 62 0.01 -6.40 -6.99
N VAL A 63 -0.21 -6.06 -5.72
CA VAL A 63 -0.47 -7.05 -4.67
C VAL A 63 -1.89 -7.62 -4.77
N GLU A 64 -2.91 -6.78 -5.03
CA GLU A 64 -4.28 -7.24 -5.26
C GLU A 64 -4.34 -8.26 -6.41
N ARG A 65 -3.66 -7.95 -7.52
CA ARG A 65 -3.59 -8.84 -8.69
C ARG A 65 -2.93 -10.17 -8.35
N LEU A 66 -1.85 -10.15 -7.56
CA LEU A 66 -1.17 -11.36 -7.12
C LEU A 66 -2.07 -12.24 -6.26
N LEU A 67 -2.82 -11.63 -5.32
CA LEU A 67 -3.76 -12.35 -4.47
C LEU A 67 -4.90 -13.00 -5.28
N ILE A 68 -5.35 -12.35 -6.35
CA ILE A 68 -6.37 -12.91 -7.26
C ILE A 68 -5.81 -14.09 -8.07
N GLN A 69 -4.60 -13.96 -8.61
CA GLN A 69 -4.03 -14.96 -9.53
C GLN A 69 -3.36 -16.14 -8.81
N LYS A 70 -2.74 -15.87 -7.66
CA LYS A 70 -1.90 -16.82 -6.91
C LYS A 70 -2.26 -16.76 -5.42
N PRO A 71 -3.49 -17.15 -5.03
CA PRO A 71 -4.00 -17.03 -3.67
C PRO A 71 -3.25 -17.88 -2.63
N HIS A 72 -2.27 -18.71 -3.03
CA HIS A 72 -1.44 -19.53 -2.13
C HIS A 72 0.02 -19.03 -2.06
N SER A 73 0.39 -17.96 -2.78
CA SER A 73 1.76 -17.46 -2.89
C SER A 73 1.93 -16.06 -2.29
N TYR A 74 1.29 -15.79 -1.15
CA TYR A 74 1.28 -14.47 -0.51
C TYR A 74 2.15 -14.37 0.74
N ALA A 75 2.63 -15.49 1.29
CA ALA A 75 3.36 -15.55 2.56
C ALA A 75 4.61 -14.66 2.60
N GLU A 76 5.32 -14.51 1.48
CA GLU A 76 6.48 -13.61 1.37
C GLU A 76 6.12 -12.25 0.75
N VAL A 77 5.04 -12.16 -0.02
CA VAL A 77 4.62 -10.94 -0.72
C VAL A 77 4.05 -9.92 0.25
N ILE A 78 3.16 -10.37 1.15
CA ILE A 78 2.41 -9.47 2.04
C ILE A 78 3.34 -8.81 3.08
N PRO A 79 4.26 -9.53 3.77
CA PRO A 79 5.24 -8.87 4.64
C PRO A 79 6.10 -7.84 3.92
N ASN A 80 6.52 -8.13 2.68
CA ASN A 80 7.29 -7.20 1.87
C ASN A 80 6.47 -5.96 1.49
N ALA A 81 5.20 -6.13 1.09
CA ALA A 81 4.29 -5.03 0.79
C ALA A 81 4.01 -4.15 2.02
N ILE A 82 3.78 -4.75 3.20
CA ILE A 82 3.65 -4.03 4.47
C ILE A 82 4.92 -3.24 4.78
N GLY A 83 6.10 -3.83 4.56
CA GLY A 83 7.38 -3.16 4.70
C GLY A 83 7.50 -1.92 3.81
N ILE A 84 7.14 -2.04 2.53
CA ILE A 84 7.15 -0.92 1.58
C ILE A 84 6.16 0.17 2.02
N LEU A 85 4.93 -0.17 2.42
CA LEU A 85 3.94 0.81 2.90
C LEU A 85 4.44 1.57 4.14
N ARG A 86 5.17 0.90 5.04
CA ARG A 86 5.77 1.52 6.22
C ARG A 86 6.89 2.49 5.83
N ASP A 87 7.69 2.16 4.81
CA ASP A 87 8.72 3.04 4.28
C ASP A 87 8.10 4.24 3.56
N ILE A 88 7.07 4.05 2.73
CA ILE A 88 6.30 5.13 2.11
C ILE A 88 5.76 6.08 3.18
N HIS A 89 5.10 5.53 4.22
CA HIS A 89 4.60 6.34 5.33
C HIS A 89 5.72 7.18 5.95
N ARG A 90 6.86 6.57 6.30
CA ARG A 90 7.99 7.28 6.91
C ARG A 90 8.53 8.40 6.02
N GLU A 91 8.74 8.15 4.74
CA GLU A 91 9.28 9.16 3.82
C GLU A 91 8.26 10.29 3.59
N ARG A 92 6.99 9.96 3.38
CA ARG A 92 5.92 10.95 3.15
C ARG A 92 5.62 11.80 4.38
N SER A 93 5.60 11.21 5.58
CA SER A 93 5.47 11.96 6.84
C SER A 93 6.64 12.93 7.06
N ALA A 94 7.81 12.63 6.50
CA ALA A 94 8.97 13.51 6.51
C ALA A 94 9.04 14.45 5.28
N SER A 95 7.94 14.56 4.52
CA SER A 95 7.85 15.37 3.29
C SER A 95 8.89 15.02 2.23
N ARG A 96 9.29 13.75 2.16
CA ARG A 96 10.17 13.21 1.11
C ARG A 96 9.36 12.36 0.13
N ASP A 97 9.82 12.31 -1.11
CA ASP A 97 9.27 11.39 -2.11
C ASP A 97 9.77 9.96 -1.86
N PHE A 98 8.96 8.99 -2.27
CA PHE A 98 9.32 7.57 -2.27
C PHE A 98 9.23 7.04 -3.70
N ASP A 99 10.37 6.66 -4.27
CA ASP A 99 10.40 6.03 -5.59
C ASP A 99 10.23 4.52 -5.44
N LEU A 100 9.02 4.05 -5.73
CA LEU A 100 8.65 2.64 -5.66
C LEU A 100 9.43 1.78 -6.67
N SER A 101 9.84 2.35 -7.80
CA SER A 101 10.53 1.62 -8.87
C SER A 101 11.96 1.19 -8.48
N GLU A 102 12.56 1.92 -7.53
CA GLU A 102 13.89 1.64 -7.00
C GLU A 102 13.87 0.61 -5.86
N ASP A 103 12.70 0.29 -5.29
CA ASP A 103 12.58 -0.68 -4.22
C ASP A 103 12.76 -2.12 -4.73
N GLY A 104 13.78 -2.80 -4.21
CA GLY A 104 14.08 -4.18 -4.59
C GLY A 104 12.95 -5.17 -4.30
N ARG A 105 12.22 -4.97 -3.19
CA ARG A 105 11.08 -5.84 -2.81
C ARG A 105 9.92 -5.64 -3.78
N PHE A 106 9.66 -4.38 -4.18
CA PHE A 106 8.62 -4.10 -5.16
C PHE A 106 8.92 -4.74 -6.51
N ARG A 107 10.16 -4.63 -7.01
CA ARG A 107 10.59 -5.28 -8.25
C ARG A 107 10.40 -6.81 -8.18
N SER A 108 10.74 -7.43 -7.05
CA SER A 108 10.49 -8.86 -6.83
C SER A 108 9.00 -9.20 -6.89
N ILE A 109 8.14 -8.46 -6.17
CA ILE A 109 6.68 -8.68 -6.18
C ILE A 109 6.11 -8.51 -7.60
N ARG A 110 6.55 -7.47 -8.33
CA ARG A 110 6.10 -7.20 -9.69
C ARG A 110 6.49 -8.31 -10.66
N SER A 111 7.68 -8.90 -10.50
CA SER A 111 8.12 -10.03 -11.33
C SER A 111 7.27 -11.29 -11.17
N LEU A 112 6.57 -11.45 -10.04
CA LEU A 112 5.66 -12.58 -9.79
C LEU A 112 4.30 -12.44 -10.49
N ASN A 113 3.96 -11.23 -10.99
CA ASN A 113 2.74 -10.96 -11.74
C ASN A 113 2.92 -11.09 -13.27
N LEU A 114 4.16 -11.29 -13.74
CA LEU A 114 4.51 -11.56 -15.15
C LEU A 114 4.56 -13.07 -15.40
#